data_AF-A0A510L8Z0-F1
#
_entry.id   AF-A0A510L8Z0-F1
#
_cell.length_a   1.000
_cell.length_b   1.000
_cell.length_c   1.000
_cell.angle_alpha   90.00
_cell.angle_beta   90.00
_cell.angle_gamma   90.00
#
_symmetry.space_group_name_H-M   'P 1'
#
loop_
_entity.id
_entity.type
_entity.pdbx_description
1 polymer ?
#
loop_
_entity_poly.entity_id
_entity_poly.type
_entity_poly.pdbx_seq_one_letter_code
_entity_poly.pdbx_strand_id
1 'polypeptide(L)'
;MDIKKKSETISLQKLREKLKDDDFIKEKILKTFRSRDRNSIEDFLHNKAIDFEKKSLSATHIIYNKEGTEILGYFTFANKSLIIEKENFLNLSRTQQKRFSQSGRRLKDGSYVVNSFLLAQIGKNYNISDKNMITGNEIISLAHELLLIVKKL
;
A
#
# COMPACT_ATOMS: atom_id res chain seq x y z
N MET A 1 -9.03 -0.60 -19.95
CA MET A 1 -10.05 -1.38 -19.22
C MET A 1 -10.19 -0.75 -17.85
N ASP A 2 -11.38 -0.31 -17.43
CA ASP A 2 -11.57 0.36 -16.13
C ASP A 2 -11.43 -0.63 -14.98
N ILE A 3 -10.34 -0.57 -14.23
CA ILE A 3 -10.06 -1.44 -13.07
C ILE A 3 -11.17 -1.35 -12.02
N LYS A 4 -11.80 -0.17 -11.89
CA LYS A 4 -12.95 0.08 -11.00
C LYS A 4 -14.19 -0.74 -11.35
N LYS A 5 -14.33 -1.20 -12.60
CA LYS A 5 -15.48 -2.04 -12.98
C LYS A 5 -15.32 -3.49 -12.52
N LYS A 6 -14.13 -3.89 -12.03
CA LYS A 6 -13.79 -5.28 -11.70
C LYS A 6 -13.40 -5.54 -10.24
N SER A 7 -13.07 -4.51 -9.46
CA SER A 7 -12.53 -4.68 -8.12
C SER A 7 -12.97 -3.60 -7.15
N GLU A 8 -12.97 -3.95 -5.86
CA GLU A 8 -13.20 -3.04 -4.75
C GLU A 8 -12.01 -3.08 -3.79
N THR A 9 -11.62 -1.93 -3.25
CA THR A 9 -10.53 -1.85 -2.27
C THR A 9 -11.08 -1.49 -0.90
N ILE A 10 -10.69 -2.24 0.13
CA ILE A 10 -11.05 -1.98 1.53
C ILE A 10 -9.77 -1.90 2.38
N SER A 11 -9.69 -0.91 3.27
CA SER A 11 -8.59 -0.88 4.25
C SER A 11 -8.79 -1.99 5.28
N LEU A 12 -7.69 -2.59 5.73
CA LEU A 12 -7.69 -3.61 6.78
C LEU A 12 -8.30 -3.03 8.06
N GLN A 13 -8.03 -1.76 8.38
CA GLN A 13 -8.67 -1.07 9.51
C GLN A 13 -10.21 -1.10 9.41
N LYS A 14 -10.78 -0.76 8.25
CA LYS A 14 -12.24 -0.80 8.04
C LYS A 14 -12.80 -2.22 8.14
N LEU A 15 -12.05 -3.22 7.66
CA LEU A 15 -12.44 -4.63 7.80
C LEU A 15 -12.47 -5.05 9.27
N ARG A 16 -11.46 -4.65 10.05
CA ARG A 16 -11.36 -4.90 11.49
C ARG A 16 -12.49 -4.24 12.29
N GLU A 17 -12.83 -3.00 11.96
CA GLU A 17 -13.95 -2.28 12.61
C GLU A 17 -15.31 -2.95 12.35
N LYS A 18 -15.50 -3.51 11.15
CA LYS A 18 -16.73 -4.20 10.76
C LYS A 18 -16.88 -5.56 11.43
N LEU A 19 -15.83 -6.39 11.42
CA LEU A 19 -15.92 -7.78 11.87
C LEU A 19 -15.58 -7.95 13.35
N LYS A 20 -14.74 -7.07 13.91
CA LYS A 20 -14.30 -7.08 15.33
C LYS A 20 -13.71 -8.42 15.81
N ASP A 21 -13.21 -9.22 14.88
CA ASP A 21 -12.59 -10.53 15.13
C ASP A 21 -11.33 -10.65 14.27
N ASP A 22 -10.18 -10.31 14.88
CA ASP A 22 -8.89 -10.32 14.18
C ASP A 22 -8.44 -11.74 13.83
N ASP A 23 -8.79 -12.76 14.63
CA ASP A 23 -8.44 -14.16 14.37
C ASP A 23 -9.24 -14.69 13.18
N PHE A 24 -10.53 -14.38 13.10
CA PHE A 24 -11.34 -14.67 11.92
C PHE A 24 -10.78 -13.99 10.67
N ILE A 25 -10.46 -12.69 10.75
CA ILE A 25 -9.85 -11.95 9.62
C ILE A 25 -8.55 -12.64 9.19
N LYS A 26 -7.68 -12.99 10.12
CA LYS A 26 -6.42 -13.67 9.79
C LYS A 26 -6.65 -15.03 9.14
N GLU A 27 -7.38 -15.92 9.82
CA GLU A 27 -7.46 -17.33 9.46
C GLU A 27 -8.41 -17.60 8.29
N LYS A 28 -9.49 -16.83 8.16
CA LYS A 28 -10.53 -17.05 7.14
C LYS A 28 -10.46 -16.09 5.96
N ILE A 29 -9.80 -14.95 6.12
CA ILE A 29 -9.70 -13.94 5.06
C ILE A 29 -8.27 -13.82 4.56
N LEU A 30 -7.33 -13.36 5.39
CA LEU A 30 -5.96 -13.04 4.94
C LEU A 30 -5.20 -14.28 4.46
N LYS A 31 -5.39 -15.43 5.12
CA LYS A 31 -4.77 -16.71 4.72
C LYS A 31 -5.30 -17.32 3.42
N THR A 32 -6.36 -16.75 2.82
CA THR A 32 -6.82 -17.14 1.47
C THR A 32 -5.89 -16.64 0.37
N PHE A 33 -5.13 -15.58 0.65
CA PHE A 33 -4.10 -15.06 -0.24
C PHE A 33 -2.93 -16.03 -0.32
N ARG A 34 -2.51 -16.35 -1.55
CA ARG A 34 -1.24 -17.02 -1.83
C ARG A 34 -0.44 -16.24 -2.84
N SER A 35 0.83 -16.08 -2.54
CA SER A 35 1.80 -15.65 -3.53
C SER A 35 2.23 -16.82 -4.43
N ARG A 36 3.04 -16.58 -5.46
CA ARG A 36 3.50 -17.64 -6.37
C ARG A 36 4.26 -18.75 -5.62
N ASP A 37 5.07 -18.35 -4.65
CA ASP A 37 5.83 -19.22 -3.74
C ASP A 37 5.78 -18.60 -2.35
N ARG A 38 5.77 -19.40 -1.27
CA ARG A 38 5.77 -18.86 0.10
C ARG A 38 6.96 -17.92 0.31
N ASN A 39 6.67 -16.65 0.54
CA ASN A 39 7.68 -15.60 0.66
C ASN A 39 7.27 -14.56 1.72
N SER A 40 8.11 -13.53 1.89
CA SER A 40 7.88 -12.46 2.85
C SER A 40 6.61 -11.63 2.57
N ILE A 41 6.12 -11.58 1.33
CA ILE A 41 4.90 -10.85 0.95
C ILE A 41 3.67 -11.58 1.50
N GLU A 42 3.63 -12.90 1.36
CA GLU A 42 2.56 -13.72 1.94
C GLU A 42 2.63 -13.74 3.47
N ASP A 43 3.82 -13.96 4.04
CA ASP A 43 4.04 -13.94 5.48
C ASP A 43 3.63 -12.60 6.12
N PHE A 44 3.95 -11.48 5.47
CA PHE A 44 3.54 -10.16 5.93
C PHE A 44 2.02 -10.06 6.06
N LEU A 45 1.28 -10.40 5.00
CA LEU A 45 -0.17 -10.30 5.02
C LEU A 45 -0.78 -11.24 6.06
N HIS A 46 -0.30 -12.48 6.16
CA HIS A 46 -0.86 -13.49 7.06
C HIS A 46 -0.56 -13.21 8.52
N ASN A 47 0.65 -12.73 8.84
CA ASN A 47 1.14 -12.75 10.22
C ASN A 47 1.44 -11.36 10.79
N LYS A 48 1.63 -10.33 9.96
CA LYS A 48 2.12 -9.02 10.40
C LYS A 48 1.14 -7.88 10.14
N ALA A 49 0.35 -7.93 9.07
CA ALA A 49 -0.48 -6.82 8.64
C ALA A 49 -1.43 -6.29 9.73
N ILE A 50 -2.12 -7.19 10.46
CA ILE A 50 -3.04 -6.78 11.55
C ILE A 50 -2.30 -6.06 12.68
N ASP A 51 -1.15 -6.57 13.11
CA ASP A 51 -0.36 -5.95 14.18
C ASP A 51 0.23 -4.60 13.75
N PHE A 52 0.65 -4.49 12.49
CA PHE A 52 1.12 -3.24 11.92
C PHE A 52 -0.01 -2.19 11.85
N GLU A 53 -1.23 -2.60 11.51
CA GLU A 53 -2.41 -1.73 11.50
C GLU A 53 -2.73 -1.24 12.92
N LYS A 54 -2.78 -2.16 13.91
CA LYS A 54 -3.00 -1.84 15.34
C LYS A 54 -2.00 -0.85 15.89
N LYS A 55 -0.73 -0.98 15.50
CA LYS A 55 0.37 -0.12 15.94
C LYS A 55 0.52 1.13 15.06
N SER A 56 -0.36 1.34 14.09
CA SER A 56 -0.31 2.44 13.11
C SER A 56 1.05 2.54 12.39
N LEU A 57 1.74 1.41 12.22
CA LEU A 57 3.02 1.33 11.52
C LEU A 57 2.83 1.36 10.00
N SER A 58 1.73 0.79 9.53
CA SER A 58 1.34 0.81 8.12
C SER A 58 -0.17 0.63 7.97
N ALA A 59 -0.70 1.09 6.83
CA ALA A 59 -2.08 0.90 6.42
C ALA A 59 -2.14 -0.10 5.25
N THR A 60 -2.67 -1.28 5.51
CA THR A 60 -2.84 -2.35 4.50
C THR A 60 -4.21 -2.23 3.84
N HIS A 61 -4.25 -2.37 2.52
CA HIS A 61 -5.46 -2.30 1.70
C HIS A 61 -5.61 -3.59 0.90
N ILE A 62 -6.76 -4.22 1.03
CA ILE A 62 -7.10 -5.49 0.39
C ILE A 62 -7.95 -5.18 -0.84
N ILE A 63 -7.58 -5.76 -1.97
CA ILE A 63 -8.31 -5.64 -3.24
C ILE A 63 -9.14 -6.91 -3.38
N TYR A 64 -10.46 -6.74 -3.41
CA TYR A 64 -11.41 -7.80 -3.69
C TYR A 64 -11.87 -7.75 -5.14
N ASN A 65 -12.34 -8.89 -5.66
CA ASN A 65 -13.23 -8.87 -6.81
C ASN A 65 -14.51 -8.10 -6.49
N LYS A 66 -15.25 -7.75 -7.53
CA LYS A 66 -16.49 -6.98 -7.40
C LYS A 66 -17.54 -7.68 -6.53
N GLU A 67 -17.55 -9.00 -6.54
CA GLU A 67 -18.48 -9.81 -5.73
C GLU A 67 -18.09 -9.83 -4.24
N GLY A 68 -16.89 -9.36 -3.88
CA GLY A 68 -16.41 -9.32 -2.49
C GLY A 68 -16.02 -10.69 -1.93
N THR A 69 -15.87 -11.70 -2.78
CA THR A 69 -15.66 -13.10 -2.38
C THR A 69 -14.19 -13.52 -2.40
N GLU A 70 -13.36 -12.90 -3.24
CA GLU A 70 -11.96 -13.29 -3.48
C GLU A 70 -11.01 -12.11 -3.34
N ILE A 71 -9.89 -12.31 -2.65
CA ILE A 71 -8.79 -11.36 -2.62
C ILE A 71 -8.01 -11.46 -3.92
N LEU A 72 -7.97 -10.39 -4.71
CA LEU A 72 -7.17 -10.32 -5.94
C LEU A 72 -5.71 -9.96 -5.66
N GLY A 73 -5.50 -9.18 -4.61
CA GLY A 73 -4.19 -8.70 -4.19
C GLY A 73 -4.30 -7.73 -3.02
N TYR A 74 -3.17 -7.16 -2.64
CA TYR A 74 -3.12 -6.15 -1.60
C TYR A 74 -1.96 -5.18 -1.85
N PHE A 75 -2.04 -4.02 -1.21
CA PHE A 75 -0.91 -3.11 -1.08
C PHE A 75 -0.88 -2.50 0.31
N THR A 76 0.29 -2.06 0.76
CA THR A 76 0.47 -1.48 2.08
C THR A 76 1.25 -0.17 2.00
N PHE A 77 0.74 0.86 2.67
CA PHE A 77 1.42 2.14 2.82
C PHE A 77 2.01 2.29 4.21
N ALA A 78 3.24 2.80 4.31
CA ALA A 78 3.83 3.25 5.56
C ALA A 78 4.15 4.75 5.46
N ASN A 79 3.89 5.51 6.52
CA ASN A 79 4.34 6.91 6.57
C ASN A 79 5.84 6.91 6.86
N LYS A 80 6.65 7.26 5.88
CA LYS A 80 8.11 7.29 6.01
C LYS A 80 8.65 8.48 5.24
N SER A 81 9.31 9.39 5.94
CA SER A 81 9.92 10.55 5.30
C SER A 81 11.02 10.14 4.34
N LEU A 82 11.07 10.80 3.20
CA LEU A 82 12.15 10.71 2.23
C LEU A 82 13.22 11.73 2.62
N ILE A 83 14.45 11.25 2.83
CA ILE A 83 15.62 12.11 3.08
C ILE A 83 16.44 12.14 1.80
N ILE A 84 16.69 13.35 1.31
CA ILE A 84 17.53 13.63 0.14
C ILE A 84 18.76 14.36 0.65
N GLU A 85 19.91 13.71 0.59
CA GLU A 85 21.19 14.30 1.01
C GLU A 85 21.49 15.57 0.21
N LYS A 86 22.25 16.49 0.81
CA LYS A 86 22.58 17.79 0.20
C LYS A 86 23.13 17.66 -1.22
N GLU A 87 24.08 16.74 -1.44
CA GLU A 87 24.71 16.52 -2.75
C GLU A 87 23.68 16.04 -3.79
N ASN A 88 22.87 15.05 -3.41
CA ASN A 88 21.79 14.54 -4.25
C ASN A 88 20.75 15.62 -4.57
N PHE A 89 20.42 16.47 -3.60
CA PHE A 89 19.46 17.57 -3.79
C PHE A 89 19.98 18.61 -4.79
N LEU A 90 21.27 18.95 -4.73
CA LEU A 90 21.91 19.90 -5.65
C LEU A 90 21.98 19.36 -7.08
N ASN A 91 22.06 18.04 -7.26
CA ASN A 91 22.04 17.38 -8.57
C ASN A 91 20.64 17.32 -9.21
N LEU A 92 19.57 17.64 -8.48
CA LEU A 92 18.21 17.70 -9.02
C LEU A 92 18.03 18.92 -9.92
N SER A 93 17.13 18.82 -10.90
CA SER A 93 16.71 19.99 -11.70
C SER A 93 16.09 21.08 -10.82
N ARG A 94 16.16 22.35 -11.25
CA ARG A 94 15.55 23.49 -10.53
C ARG A 94 14.06 23.26 -10.22
N THR A 95 13.33 22.61 -11.14
CA THR A 95 11.92 22.26 -10.96
C THR A 95 11.73 21.23 -9.85
N GLN A 96 12.56 20.19 -9.79
CA GLN A 96 12.52 19.18 -8.73
C GLN A 96 12.90 19.78 -7.37
N GLN A 97 13.98 20.57 -7.31
CA GLN A 97 14.39 21.27 -6.09
C GLN A 97 13.25 22.15 -5.56
N LYS A 98 12.58 22.90 -6.44
CA LYS A 98 11.42 23.72 -6.07
C LYS A 98 10.27 22.88 -5.52
N ARG A 99 9.92 21.76 -6.16
CA ARG A 99 8.85 20.85 -5.69
C ARG A 99 9.17 20.28 -4.31
N PHE A 100 10.38 19.76 -4.11
CA PHE A 100 10.78 19.22 -2.80
C PHE A 100 10.88 20.29 -1.71
N SER A 101 11.29 21.51 -2.06
CA SER A 101 11.31 22.64 -1.11
C SER A 101 9.92 23.09 -0.69
N GLN A 102 8.89 22.92 -1.54
CA GLN A 102 7.50 23.24 -1.21
C GLN A 102 6.83 22.20 -0.31
N SER A 103 7.28 20.95 -0.37
CA SER A 103 6.64 19.81 0.32
C SER A 103 7.50 19.23 1.44
N GLY A 104 8.63 19.85 1.73
CA GLY A 104 9.62 19.39 2.69
C GLY A 104 10.30 20.54 3.41
N ARG A 105 11.32 20.20 4.19
CA ARG A 105 12.15 21.17 4.90
C ARG A 105 13.63 20.81 4.79
N ARG A 106 14.47 21.82 4.83
CA ARG A 106 15.92 21.64 4.89
C ARG A 106 16.36 21.39 6.34
N LEU A 107 17.26 20.43 6.52
CA LEU A 107 17.91 20.08 7.77
C LEU A 107 19.20 20.89 7.96
N LYS A 108 19.77 20.84 9.17
CA LYS A 108 20.97 21.63 9.54
C LYS A 108 22.21 21.23 8.74
N ASP A 109 22.34 19.96 8.40
CA ASP A 109 23.40 19.39 7.56
C ASP A 109 23.24 19.78 6.07
N GLY A 110 22.13 20.41 5.71
CA GLY A 110 21.79 20.81 4.35
C GLY A 110 21.00 19.78 3.56
N SER A 111 20.73 18.60 4.13
CA SER A 111 19.83 17.59 3.56
C SER A 111 18.38 18.08 3.55
N TYR A 112 17.54 17.50 2.70
CA TYR A 112 16.11 17.80 2.62
C TYR A 112 15.29 16.62 3.09
N VAL A 113 14.30 16.87 3.95
CA VAL A 113 13.33 15.85 4.39
C VAL A 113 11.94 16.22 3.89
N VAL A 114 11.26 15.24 3.30
CA VAL A 114 9.94 15.38 2.70
C VAL A 114 9.03 14.33 3.33
N ASN A 115 7.84 14.74 3.77
CA ASN A 115 6.84 13.78 4.23
C ASN A 115 6.36 12.97 3.04
N SER A 116 6.45 11.65 3.14
CA SER A 116 6.10 10.75 2.04
C SER A 116 5.46 9.47 2.55
N PHE A 117 4.70 8.85 1.66
CA PHE A 117 4.21 7.49 1.84
C PHE A 117 5.12 6.53 1.10
N LEU A 118 5.62 5.52 1.82
CA LEU A 118 6.28 4.38 1.24
C LEU A 118 5.23 3.34 0.87
N LEU A 119 5.15 2.98 -0.41
CA LEU A 119 4.45 1.78 -0.85
C LEU A 119 5.29 0.56 -0.43
N ALA A 120 5.05 0.07 0.78
CA ALA A 120 5.94 -0.85 1.48
C ALA A 120 5.86 -2.28 0.94
N GLN A 121 4.66 -2.75 0.66
CA GLN A 121 4.41 -4.11 0.15
C GLN A 121 3.33 -4.08 -0.92
N ILE A 122 3.48 -4.95 -1.91
CA ILE A 122 2.51 -5.20 -2.98
C ILE A 122 2.43 -6.72 -3.15
N GLY A 123 1.23 -7.28 -3.09
CA GLY A 123 1.01 -8.71 -3.28
C GLY A 123 -0.08 -8.98 -4.30
N LYS A 124 0.21 -9.86 -5.26
CA LYS A 124 -0.78 -10.45 -6.16
C LYS A 124 -1.19 -11.82 -5.64
N ASN A 125 -2.49 -12.12 -5.63
CA ASN A 125 -2.97 -13.44 -5.27
C ASN A 125 -2.90 -14.38 -6.49
N TYR A 126 -2.35 -15.57 -6.27
CA TYR A 126 -2.22 -16.65 -7.25
C TYR A 126 -3.13 -17.84 -6.93
N ASN A 127 -3.86 -17.82 -5.80
CA ASN A 127 -4.86 -18.81 -5.42
C ASN A 127 -6.28 -18.38 -5.85
N ILE A 128 -6.41 -17.94 -7.09
CA ILE A 128 -7.67 -17.49 -7.72
C ILE A 128 -7.71 -17.92 -9.18
N SER A 129 -8.91 -17.90 -9.78
CA SER A 129 -9.04 -18.21 -11.21
C SER A 129 -8.40 -17.14 -12.10
N ASP A 130 -7.92 -17.53 -13.29
CA ASP A 130 -7.33 -16.61 -14.27
C ASP A 130 -8.26 -15.47 -14.68
N LYS A 131 -9.58 -15.69 -14.62
CA LYS A 131 -10.61 -14.66 -14.92
C LYS A 131 -10.58 -13.49 -13.93
N ASN A 132 -10.17 -13.76 -12.70
CA ASN A 132 -10.12 -12.80 -11.60
C ASN A 132 -8.69 -12.26 -11.36
N MET A 133 -7.70 -12.74 -12.12
CA MET A 133 -6.33 -12.25 -11.99
C MET A 133 -6.24 -10.75 -12.28
N ILE A 134 -5.63 -10.03 -11.34
CA ILE A 134 -5.19 -8.65 -11.50
C ILE A 134 -3.71 -8.60 -11.89
N THR A 135 -3.28 -7.57 -12.60
CA THR A 135 -1.87 -7.31 -12.92
C THR A 135 -1.21 -6.41 -11.87
N GLY A 136 0.13 -6.43 -11.79
CA GLY A 136 0.86 -5.52 -10.90
C GLY A 136 0.59 -4.04 -11.19
N ASN A 137 0.47 -3.68 -12.47
CA ASN A 137 0.14 -2.31 -12.89
C ASN A 137 -1.22 -1.86 -12.36
N GLU A 138 -2.21 -2.75 -12.33
CA GLU A 138 -3.54 -2.44 -11.82
C GLU A 138 -3.50 -2.23 -10.30
N ILE A 139 -2.75 -3.05 -9.55
CA ILE A 139 -2.56 -2.86 -8.10
C ILE A 139 -1.87 -1.52 -7.81
N ILE A 140 -0.81 -1.17 -8.55
CA ILE A 140 -0.10 0.11 -8.40
C ILE A 140 -1.02 1.29 -8.75
N SER A 141 -1.87 1.14 -9.77
CA SER A 141 -2.83 2.18 -10.16
C SER A 141 -3.84 2.44 -9.05
N LEU A 142 -4.40 1.39 -8.43
CA LEU A 142 -5.31 1.52 -7.28
C LEU A 142 -4.63 2.21 -6.08
N ALA A 143 -3.38 1.81 -5.78
CA ALA A 143 -2.58 2.45 -4.74
C ALA A 143 -2.35 3.95 -5.02
N HIS A 144 -1.98 4.31 -6.26
CA HIS A 144 -1.75 5.69 -6.66
C HIS A 144 -3.03 6.54 -6.60
N GLU A 145 -4.17 5.98 -7.05
CA GLU A 145 -5.46 6.67 -6.94
C GLU A 145 -5.83 6.98 -5.48
N LEU A 146 -5.59 6.04 -4.56
CA LEU A 146 -5.83 6.28 -3.15
C LEU A 146 -4.97 7.44 -2.63
N LEU A 147 -3.69 7.51 -3.00
CA LEU A 147 -2.82 8.63 -2.64
C LEU A 147 -3.29 9.96 -3.23
N LEU A 148 -3.83 9.97 -4.44
CA LEU A 148 -4.41 11.18 -5.03
C LEU A 148 -5.64 11.67 -4.28
N ILE A 149 -6.46 10.76 -3.75
CA ILE A 149 -7.61 11.11 -2.89
C ILE A 149 -7.09 11.71 -1.59
N VAL A 150 -6.15 11.03 -0.92
CA VAL A 150 -5.55 11.50 0.35
C VAL A 150 -4.89 12.86 0.20
N LYS A 151 -4.20 13.12 -0.92
CA LYS A 151 -3.55 14.42 -1.18
C LYS A 151 -4.55 15.59 -1.34
N LYS A 152 -5.79 15.32 -1.73
CA LYS A 152 -6.82 16.36 -1.94
C LYS A 152 -7.58 16.73 -0.66
N LEU A 153 -7.49 15.89 0.37
CA LEU A 153 -8.05 16.14 1.70
C LEU A 153 -7.10 17.07 2.48
#